data_AF-A0A955ZC61-F1
#
_entry.id   AF-A0A955ZC61-F1
#
_cell.length_a   1.000
_cell.length_b   1.000
_cell.length_c   1.000
_cell.angle_alpha   90.00
_cell.angle_beta   90.00
_cell.angle_gamma   90.00
#
_symmetry.space_group_name_H-M   'P 1'
#
loop_
_entity.id
_entity.type
_entity.pdbx_description
1 polymer ?
#
loop_
_entity_poly.entity_id
_entity_poly.type
_entity_poly.pdbx_seq_one_letter_code
_entity_poly.pdbx_strand_id
1 'polypeptide(L)'
;MSEESLFSELGGEPALRRVIDRFVDRIFDDMMIGFFFRNASRERIKEKEYEFAAKHLGAGVAYTGKPIREAHAPHPIMGGQFMRRLKILDDTLREMGVPERVREHWIRHTESLRPLVTRDSGGRCDPDQARQRVRDLAQNGETGEPPAEDA
;
A
#
# COMPACT_ATOMS: atom_id res chain seq x y z
N MET A 1 -25.73 4.88 24.23
CA MET A 1 -24.37 4.31 24.33
C MET A 1 -23.74 4.45 22.96
N SER A 2 -22.94 5.48 22.73
CA SER A 2 -22.12 5.56 21.52
C SER A 2 -21.13 4.41 21.55
N GLU A 3 -21.17 3.51 20.55
CA GLU A 3 -20.09 2.55 20.37
C GLU A 3 -18.77 3.32 20.26
N GLU A 4 -17.83 3.00 21.15
CA GLU A 4 -16.50 3.61 21.13
C GLU A 4 -15.78 3.18 19.84
N SER A 5 -15.32 4.17 19.07
CA SER A 5 -14.63 3.90 17.80
C SER A 5 -13.32 3.14 18.02
N LEU A 6 -12.86 2.39 17.02
CA LEU A 6 -11.53 1.75 17.08
C LEU A 6 -10.40 2.77 17.21
N PHE A 7 -10.62 3.99 16.71
CA PHE A 7 -9.73 5.12 16.91
C PHE A 7 -9.62 5.53 18.38
N SER A 8 -10.74 5.58 19.11
CA SER A 8 -10.75 5.83 20.55
C SER A 8 -10.08 4.68 21.31
N GLU A 9 -10.39 3.42 20.97
CA GLU A 9 -9.78 2.22 21.57
C GLU A 9 -8.25 2.17 21.37
N LEU A 10 -7.77 2.62 20.21
CA LEU A 10 -6.33 2.76 19.93
C LEU A 10 -5.62 3.77 20.85
N GLY A 11 -6.35 4.74 21.41
CA GLY A 11 -5.80 5.88 22.15
C GLY A 11 -5.81 7.20 21.38
N GLY A 12 -6.64 7.30 20.34
CA GLY A 12 -6.89 8.52 19.56
C GLY A 12 -5.71 8.99 18.71
N GLU A 13 -5.74 10.27 18.35
CA GLU A 13 -4.76 10.89 17.44
C GLU A 13 -3.31 10.73 17.90
N PRO A 14 -2.94 10.94 19.18
CA PRO A 14 -1.55 10.80 19.61
C PRO A 14 -1.02 9.38 19.44
N ALA A 15 -1.85 8.36 19.71
CA ALA A 15 -1.46 6.96 19.53
C ALA A 15 -1.32 6.62 18.05
N LEU A 16 -2.29 7.03 17.21
CA LEU A 16 -2.25 6.77 15.78
C LEU A 16 -1.05 7.45 15.12
N ARG A 17 -0.76 8.73 15.42
CA ARG A 17 0.40 9.43 14.85
C ARG A 17 1.71 8.71 15.16
N ARG A 18 1.92 8.24 16.39
CA ARG A 18 3.13 7.46 16.75
C ARG A 18 3.25 6.16 15.96
N VAL A 19 2.14 5.43 15.79
CA VAL A 19 2.10 4.20 14.98
C VAL A 19 2.46 4.50 13.54
N ILE A 20 1.83 5.53 12.94
CA ILE A 20 2.06 5.94 11.56
C ILE A 20 3.50 6.42 11.35
N ASP A 21 4.05 7.20 12.28
CA ASP A 21 5.44 7.63 12.23
C ASP A 21 6.38 6.42 12.15
N ARG A 22 6.26 5.49 13.10
CA ARG A 22 7.08 4.28 13.15
C ARG A 22 6.90 3.41 11.91
N PHE A 23 5.66 3.23 11.47
CA PHE A 23 5.33 2.41 10.30
C PHE A 23 5.94 3.00 9.03
N VAL A 24 5.75 4.30 8.79
CA VAL A 24 6.24 4.95 7.57
C VAL A 24 7.76 5.05 7.56
N ASP A 25 8.41 5.28 8.70
CA ASP A 25 9.87 5.22 8.77
C ASP A 25 10.38 3.83 8.34
N ARG A 26 9.75 2.76 8.85
CA ARG A 26 10.12 1.38 8.49
C ARG A 26 9.90 1.04 7.01
N ILE A 27 8.82 1.52 6.36
CA ILE A 27 8.62 1.22 4.93
C ILE A 27 9.60 1.99 4.04
N PHE A 28 9.99 3.21 4.42
CA PHE A 28 10.99 3.99 3.67
C PHE A 28 12.37 3.38 3.78
N ASP A 29 12.72 2.85 4.94
CA ASP A 29 14.04 2.27 5.22
C ASP A 29 14.12 0.76 4.85
N ASP A 30 13.02 0.17 4.36
CA ASP A 30 12.98 -1.25 3.99
C ASP A 30 13.66 -1.52 2.64
N MET A 31 14.53 -2.52 2.60
CA MET A 31 15.29 -2.89 1.40
C MET A 31 14.42 -3.38 0.23
N MET A 32 13.24 -3.95 0.48
CA MET A 32 12.39 -4.53 -0.57
C MET A 32 11.35 -3.56 -1.12
N ILE A 33 10.92 -2.56 -0.34
CA ILE A 33 9.85 -1.64 -0.75
C ILE A 33 10.21 -0.15 -0.65
N GLY A 34 11.27 0.21 0.08
CA GLY A 34 11.70 1.60 0.28
C GLY A 34 12.01 2.33 -1.02
N PHE A 35 12.46 1.60 -2.05
CA PHE A 35 12.78 2.16 -3.36
C PHE A 35 11.59 2.81 -4.07
N PHE A 36 10.34 2.42 -3.76
CA PHE A 36 9.14 3.06 -4.32
C PHE A 36 8.97 4.49 -3.83
N PHE A 37 9.56 4.84 -2.68
CA PHE A 37 9.33 6.11 -2.00
C PHE A 37 10.45 7.15 -2.23
N ARG A 38 11.47 6.86 -3.05
CA ARG A 38 12.65 7.75 -3.22
C ARG A 38 12.31 9.18 -3.64
N ASN A 39 11.21 9.37 -4.37
CA ASN A 39 10.77 10.68 -4.84
C ASN A 39 9.55 11.21 -4.06
N ALA A 40 9.16 10.53 -2.98
CA ALA A 40 8.04 10.93 -2.13
C ALA A 40 8.57 11.66 -0.89
N SER A 41 7.87 12.72 -0.47
CA SER A 41 8.10 13.30 0.87
C SER A 41 7.58 12.34 1.92
N ARG A 42 8.46 11.98 2.86
CA ARG A 42 8.14 11.09 3.99
C ARG A 42 7.03 11.67 4.85
N GLU A 43 7.09 12.97 5.13
CA GLU A 43 6.11 13.72 5.92
C GLU A 43 4.75 13.71 5.23
N ARG A 44 4.74 13.90 3.89
CA ARG A 44 3.49 13.82 3.13
C ARG A 44 2.89 12.41 3.17
N ILE A 45 3.70 11.35 3.09
CA ILE A 45 3.21 9.98 3.22
C ILE A 45 2.68 9.72 4.63
N LYS A 46 3.37 10.17 5.68
CA LYS A 46 2.90 10.11 7.07
C LYS A 46 1.52 10.74 7.23
N GLU A 47 1.32 11.94 6.68
CA GLU A 47 0.02 12.61 6.78
C GLU A 47 -1.09 11.86 6.02
N LYS A 48 -0.82 11.37 4.80
CA LYS A 48 -1.85 10.63 4.04
C LYS A 48 -2.16 9.28 4.65
N GLU A 49 -1.18 8.58 5.22
CA GLU A 49 -1.40 7.31 5.91
C GLU A 49 -2.19 7.55 7.22
N TYR A 50 -1.90 8.63 7.95
CA TYR A 50 -2.68 9.06 9.11
C TYR A 50 -4.14 9.32 8.74
N GLU A 51 -4.41 10.20 7.77
CA GLU A 51 -5.77 10.51 7.35
C GLU A 51 -6.55 9.25 6.92
N PHE A 52 -5.89 8.37 6.16
CA PHE A 52 -6.50 7.13 5.67
C PHE A 52 -6.86 6.18 6.81
N ALA A 53 -5.91 5.95 7.72
CA ALA A 53 -6.11 5.10 8.89
C ALA A 53 -7.13 5.69 9.87
N ALA A 54 -7.03 6.99 10.17
CA ALA A 54 -7.93 7.68 11.10
C ALA A 54 -9.39 7.56 10.61
N LYS A 55 -9.64 7.89 9.34
CA LYS A 55 -10.96 7.75 8.73
C LYS A 55 -11.48 6.31 8.82
N HIS A 56 -10.62 5.33 8.52
CA HIS A 56 -10.99 3.93 8.56
C HIS A 56 -11.33 3.43 9.98
N LEU A 57 -10.57 3.88 10.99
CA LEU A 57 -10.77 3.53 12.40
C LEU A 57 -11.94 4.27 13.06
N GLY A 58 -12.64 5.13 12.32
CA GLY A 58 -13.84 5.82 12.77
C GLY A 58 -13.61 7.25 13.29
N ALA A 59 -12.45 7.84 13.04
CA ALA A 59 -12.26 9.27 13.29
C ALA A 59 -13.02 10.11 12.25
N GLY A 60 -13.51 11.28 12.66
CA GLY A 60 -14.15 12.26 11.78
C GLY A 60 -13.19 13.00 10.83
N VAL A 61 -12.06 12.39 10.47
CA VAL A 61 -11.03 12.96 9.59
C VAL A 61 -11.34 12.61 8.14
N ALA A 62 -11.18 13.58 7.24
CA ALA A 62 -11.30 13.36 5.81
C ALA A 62 -9.96 12.90 5.22
N TYR A 63 -10.00 11.86 4.38
CA TYR A 63 -8.87 11.50 3.52
C TYR A 63 -8.81 12.44 2.32
N THR A 64 -7.68 13.14 2.15
CA THR A 64 -7.47 14.15 1.10
C THR A 64 -6.43 13.72 0.06
N GLY A 65 -5.99 12.46 0.10
CA GLY A 65 -5.10 11.88 -0.90
C GLY A 65 -5.83 11.39 -2.16
N LYS A 66 -5.05 10.93 -3.13
CA LYS A 66 -5.58 10.26 -4.33
C LYS A 66 -6.26 8.94 -3.94
N PRO A 67 -7.28 8.48 -4.67
CA PRO A 67 -7.81 7.13 -4.51
C PRO A 67 -6.69 6.07 -4.53
N ILE A 68 -6.80 5.03 -3.69
CA ILE A 68 -5.75 4.01 -3.53
C ILE A 68 -5.33 3.43 -4.89
N ARG A 69 -6.28 3.11 -5.78
CA ARG A 69 -5.97 2.59 -7.11
C ARG A 69 -5.11 3.56 -7.92
N GLU A 70 -5.45 4.85 -7.94
CA GLU A 70 -4.74 5.87 -8.71
C GLU A 70 -3.37 6.19 -8.14
N ALA A 71 -3.24 6.19 -6.81
CA ALA A 71 -1.96 6.42 -6.13
C ALA A 71 -0.93 5.32 -6.45
N HIS A 72 -1.39 4.07 -6.61
CA HIS A 72 -0.51 2.91 -6.79
C HIS A 72 -0.38 2.45 -8.25
N ALA A 73 -1.31 2.82 -9.14
CA ALA A 73 -1.31 2.41 -10.56
C ALA A 73 0.01 2.67 -11.33
N PRO A 74 0.75 3.78 -11.10
CA PRO A 74 2.02 4.01 -11.79
C PRO A 74 3.17 3.09 -11.38
N HIS A 75 3.00 2.31 -10.31
CA HIS A 75 4.07 1.52 -9.71
C HIS A 75 3.86 0.02 -9.94
N PRO A 76 4.86 -0.72 -10.45
CA PRO A 76 4.75 -2.16 -10.66
C PRO A 76 4.90 -2.92 -9.33
N ILE A 77 3.89 -2.87 -8.47
CA ILE A 77 3.89 -3.51 -7.16
C ILE A 77 3.50 -4.98 -7.29
N MET A 78 4.40 -5.88 -6.85
CA MET A 78 4.19 -7.32 -6.83
C MET A 78 3.52 -7.78 -5.51
N GLY A 79 2.89 -8.96 -5.51
CA GLY A 79 2.24 -9.51 -4.31
C GLY A 79 3.17 -9.64 -3.11
N GLY A 80 4.44 -10.05 -3.34
CA GLY A 80 5.44 -10.12 -2.28
C GLY A 80 5.77 -8.76 -1.64
N GLN A 81 5.76 -7.68 -2.43
CA GLN A 81 6.01 -6.31 -1.92
C GLN A 81 4.80 -5.80 -1.12
N PHE A 82 3.59 -6.09 -1.59
CA PHE A 82 2.37 -5.83 -0.82
C PHE A 82 2.41 -6.55 0.54
N MET A 83 2.76 -7.84 0.53
CA MET A 83 2.90 -8.64 1.76
C MET A 83 4.00 -8.12 2.68
N ARG A 84 5.11 -7.61 2.13
CA ARG A 84 6.16 -6.98 2.94
C ARG A 84 5.62 -5.77 3.69
N ARG A 85 4.89 -4.87 3.01
CA ARG A 85 4.24 -3.71 3.66
C ARG A 85 3.28 -4.17 4.75
N LEU A 86 2.44 -5.18 4.49
CA LEU A 86 1.48 -5.71 5.47
C LEU A 86 2.18 -6.30 6.70
N LYS A 87 3.29 -7.03 6.50
CA LYS A 87 4.10 -7.57 7.60
C LYS A 87 4.73 -6.47 8.45
N ILE A 88 5.27 -5.42 7.82
CA ILE A 88 5.82 -4.25 8.55
C ILE A 88 4.72 -3.56 9.38
N LEU A 89 3.50 -3.47 8.84
CA LEU A 89 2.35 -2.94 9.58
C LEU A 89 2.03 -3.81 10.80
N ASP A 90 1.84 -5.11 10.64
CA ASP A 90 1.53 -6.02 11.77
C ASP A 90 2.61 -5.98 12.85
N ASP A 91 3.89 -6.01 12.45
CA ASP A 91 5.02 -5.91 13.38
C ASP A 91 5.02 -4.58 14.15
N THR A 92 4.71 -3.47 13.46
CA THR A 92 4.65 -2.15 14.09
C THR A 92 3.48 -2.07 15.07
N LEU A 93 2.31 -2.58 14.72
CA LEU A 93 1.14 -2.59 15.60
C LEU A 93 1.41 -3.43 16.86
N ARG A 94 2.07 -4.58 16.73
CA ARG A 94 2.48 -5.42 17.87
C ARG A 94 3.52 -4.72 18.75
N GLU A 95 4.57 -4.16 18.16
CA GLU A 95 5.63 -3.42 18.88
C GLU A 95 5.08 -2.24 19.67
N MET A 96 4.09 -1.54 19.12
CA MET A 96 3.45 -0.38 19.74
C MET A 96 2.34 -0.74 20.74
N GLY A 97 2.09 -2.02 20.99
CA GLY A 97 1.09 -2.48 21.94
C GLY A 97 -0.35 -2.15 21.55
N VAL A 98 -0.65 -2.07 20.25
CA VAL A 98 -2.01 -1.80 19.76
C VAL A 98 -2.96 -2.93 20.17
N PRO A 99 -4.16 -2.62 20.70
CA PRO A 99 -5.14 -3.64 21.08
C PRO A 99 -5.41 -4.63 19.95
N GLU A 100 -5.52 -5.92 20.30
CA GLU A 100 -5.67 -7.04 19.35
C GLU A 100 -6.80 -6.79 18.35
N ARG A 101 -7.97 -6.38 18.84
CA ARG A 101 -9.15 -6.07 18.03
C ARG A 101 -8.87 -4.99 16.97
N VAL A 102 -8.20 -3.90 17.36
CA VAL A 102 -7.82 -2.80 16.45
C VAL A 102 -6.81 -3.30 15.42
N ARG A 103 -5.81 -4.07 15.86
CA ARG A 103 -4.79 -4.65 14.96
C ARG A 103 -5.42 -5.56 13.91
N GLU A 104 -6.20 -6.55 14.32
CA GLU A 104 -6.85 -7.49 13.40
C GLU A 104 -7.76 -6.77 12.40
N HIS A 105 -8.53 -5.77 12.87
CA HIS A 105 -9.39 -4.97 12.01
C HIS A 105 -8.58 -4.24 10.93
N TRP A 106 -7.51 -3.54 11.34
CA TRP A 106 -6.69 -2.74 10.42
C TRP A 106 -5.91 -3.63 9.43
N ILE A 107 -5.38 -4.78 9.88
CA ILE A 107 -4.72 -5.75 8.99
C ILE A 107 -5.71 -6.32 7.97
N ARG A 108 -6.90 -6.74 8.41
CA ARG A 108 -7.96 -7.25 7.52
C ARG A 108 -8.37 -6.21 6.48
N HIS A 109 -8.55 -4.96 6.90
CA HIS A 109 -8.87 -3.87 5.97
C HIS A 109 -7.74 -3.65 4.97
N THR A 110 -6.49 -3.56 5.43
CA THR A 110 -5.34 -3.36 4.54
C THR A 110 -5.24 -4.47 3.51
N GLU A 111 -5.40 -5.73 3.93
CA GLU A 111 -5.43 -6.90 3.03
C GLU A 111 -6.55 -6.80 1.98
N SER A 112 -7.75 -6.33 2.37
CA SER A 112 -8.88 -6.15 1.45
C SER A 112 -8.60 -5.15 0.32
N LEU A 113 -7.63 -4.24 0.50
CA LEU A 113 -7.23 -3.25 -0.51
C LEU A 113 -6.27 -3.82 -1.56
N ARG A 114 -5.78 -5.06 -1.40
CA ARG A 114 -4.83 -5.69 -2.32
C ARG A 114 -5.20 -5.54 -3.80
N PRO A 115 -6.45 -5.80 -4.25
CA PRO A 115 -6.83 -5.68 -5.67
C PRO A 115 -6.77 -4.26 -6.24
N LEU A 116 -6.66 -3.25 -5.37
CA LEU A 116 -6.48 -1.85 -5.75
C LEU A 116 -5.00 -1.49 -5.91
N VAL A 117 -4.09 -2.21 -5.26
CA VAL A 117 -2.65 -1.92 -5.22
C VAL A 117 -1.85 -2.81 -6.15
N THR A 118 -2.22 -4.09 -6.27
CA THR A 118 -1.53 -5.06 -7.12
C THR A 118 -2.52 -5.97 -7.84
N ARG A 119 -2.12 -6.44 -9.02
CA ARG A 119 -2.86 -7.41 -9.82
C ARG A 119 -2.65 -8.86 -9.35
N ASP A 120 -1.68 -9.08 -8.47
CA ASP A 120 -1.46 -10.38 -7.83
C ASP A 120 -2.44 -10.53 -6.67
N SER A 121 -3.51 -11.28 -6.89
CA SER A 121 -4.57 -11.49 -5.93
C SER A 121 -4.24 -12.54 -4.85
N GLY A 122 -3.04 -13.15 -4.85
CA GLY A 122 -2.85 -14.39 -4.08
C GLY A 122 -1.46 -14.72 -3.55
N GLY A 123 -0.41 -13.92 -3.79
CA GLY A 123 0.93 -14.21 -3.25
C GLY A 123 1.54 -15.53 -3.76
N ARG A 124 0.87 -16.19 -4.72
CA ARG A 124 1.43 -17.26 -5.52
C ARG A 124 2.01 -16.59 -6.75
N CYS A 125 3.30 -16.79 -6.98
CA CYS A 125 3.87 -16.55 -8.29
C CYS A 125 3.06 -17.40 -9.27
N ASP A 126 2.25 -16.77 -10.11
CA ASP A 126 1.47 -17.43 -11.15
C ASP A 126 2.31 -17.37 -12.44
N PRO A 127 3.06 -18.43 -12.78
CA PRO A 127 3.90 -18.44 -13.97
C PRO A 127 3.08 -18.31 -15.25
N ASP A 128 1.79 -18.68 -15.24
CA ASP A 128 0.93 -18.57 -16.40
C ASP A 128 0.49 -17.12 -16.61
N GLN A 129 0.16 -16.39 -15.54
CA GLN A 129 -0.08 -14.96 -15.60
C GLN A 129 1.17 -14.18 -16.06
N ALA A 130 2.36 -14.58 -15.60
CA ALA A 130 3.62 -13.97 -16.04
C ALA A 130 3.91 -14.22 -17.53
N ARG A 131 3.70 -15.46 -18.00
CA ARG A 131 3.84 -15.83 -19.42
C ARG A 131 2.83 -15.12 -20.31
N GLN A 132 1.61 -14.91 -19.82
CA GLN A 132 0.58 -14.19 -20.58
C GLN A 132 0.98 -12.73 -20.81
N ARG A 133 1.57 -12.06 -19.81
CA ARG A 133 2.07 -10.68 -19.98
C ARG A 133 3.16 -10.58 -21.04
N VAL A 134 4.07 -11.55 -21.13
CA VAL A 134 5.10 -11.57 -22.18
C VAL A 134 4.46 -11.73 -23.56
N ARG A 135 3.42 -12.57 -23.68
CA ARG A 135 2.67 -12.73 -24.93
C ARG A 135 1.92 -11.45 -25.32
N ASP A 136 1.22 -10.82 -24.38
CA ASP A 136 0.46 -9.60 -24.64
C ASP A 136 1.41 -8.44 -25.03
N LEU A 137 2.60 -8.35 -24.43
CA LEU A 137 3.61 -7.36 -24.81
C LEU A 137 4.21 -7.64 -26.20
N ALA A 138 4.41 -8.91 -26.57
CA ALA A 138 4.88 -9.27 -27.91
C ALA A 138 3.83 -8.97 -28.99
N GLN A 139 2.54 -9.16 -28.69
CA GLN A 139 1.44 -8.89 -29.62
C GLN A 139 1.17 -7.40 -29.85
N ASN A 140 1.58 -6.54 -28.91
CA ASN A 140 1.40 -5.08 -29.00
C ASN A 140 2.67 -4.34 -29.48
N GLY A 141 3.73 -5.07 -29.86
CA GLY A 141 5.06 -4.53 -30.19
C GLY A 141 5.42 -4.47 -31.67
N GLU A 142 4.53 -4.87 -32.59
CA GLU A 142 4.81 -4.85 -34.04
C GLU A 142 4.03 -3.72 -34.74
N THR A 143 4.55 -2.50 -34.69
CA THR A 143 4.52 -1.55 -35.83
C THR A 143 5.65 -0.54 -35.63
N GLY A 144 6.83 -0.90 -36.10
CA GLY A 144 7.99 -0.02 -36.20
C GLY A 144 8.74 -0.36 -37.47
N GLU A 145 8.09 -0.15 -38.62
CA GLU A 145 8.70 -0.29 -39.93
C GLU A 145 9.83 0.76 -40.04
N PRO A 146 11.09 0.36 -40.32
CA PRO A 146 12.17 1.32 -40.47
C PRO A 146 11.91 2.19 -41.71
N PRO A 147 12.20 3.50 -41.68
CA PRO A 147 12.05 4.34 -42.86
C PRO A 147 12.99 3.84 -43.96
N ALA A 148 12.43 3.69 -45.16
CA ALA A 148 13.18 3.37 -46.37
C ALA A 148 14.25 4.46 -46.63
N GLU A 149 15.51 4.05 -46.76
CA GLU A 149 16.56 4.88 -47.31
C GLU A 149 16.30 5.06 -48.82
N ASP A 150 15.91 6.27 -49.22
CA ASP A 150 15.89 6.69 -50.62
C ASP A 150 17.32 6.88 -51.15
N ALA A 151 17.52 6.37 -52.36
CA ALA A 151 18.76 6.36 -53.15
C ALA A 151 19.08 7.72 -53.80
#